data_AF-A0A0F9MDG8-F1
#
_entry.id   AF-A0A0F9MDG8-F1
#
_cell.length_a   1.000
_cell.length_b   1.000
_cell.length_c   1.000
_cell.angle_alpha   90.00
_cell.angle_beta   90.00
_cell.angle_gamma   90.00
#
_symmetry.space_group_name_H-M   'P 1'
#
loop_
_entity.id
_entity.type
_entity.pdbx_description
1 polymer ?
#
loop_
_entity_poly.entity_id
_entity_poly.type
_entity_poly.pdbx_seq_one_letter_code
_entity_poly.pdbx_strand_id
1 'polypeptide(L)' 'MHKNKARGIRLEREVVAIFKEKGYIAQRTADSRSPYDVVLIKTTGVNKKICFVAFVQCKIKKKC' A
#
# COMPACT_ATOMS: atom_id res chain seq x y z
N MET A 1 7.64 22.66 5.04
CA MET A 1 7.22 21.33 4.51
C MET A 1 7.08 20.33 5.68
N HIS A 2 5.88 19.81 5.93
CA HIS A 2 5.59 18.96 7.10
C HIS A 2 6.47 17.70 7.14
N LYS A 3 7.38 17.60 8.12
CA LYS A 3 8.23 16.41 8.39
C LYS A 3 7.45 15.09 8.45
N ASN A 4 6.15 15.14 8.76
CA ASN A 4 5.26 13.97 8.82
C ASN A 4 4.94 13.37 7.44
N LYS A 5 4.93 14.17 6.36
CA LYS A 5 4.59 13.70 5.01
C LYS A 5 5.66 12.75 4.46
N ALA A 6 6.93 13.04 4.71
CA ALA A 6 8.04 12.17 4.31
C ALA A 6 7.99 10.81 5.01
N ARG A 7 7.62 10.78 6.31
CA ARG A 7 7.47 9.52 7.06
C ARG A 7 6.29 8.69 6.54
N GLY A 8 5.16 9.34 6.21
CA GLY A 8 4.01 8.68 5.58
C GLY A 8 4.37 8.00 4.27
N ILE A 9 5.01 8.76 3.37
CA ILE A 9 5.47 8.25 2.07
C ILE A 9 6.43 7.08 2.24
N ARG A 10 7.33 7.12 3.23
CA ARG A 10 8.25 6.02 3.52
C ARG A 10 7.49 4.76 3.95
N LEU A 11 6.53 4.89 4.87
CA LEU A 11 5.70 3.77 5.31
C LEU A 11 4.92 3.15 4.14
N GLU A 12 4.28 3.96 3.30
CA GLU A 12 3.54 3.47 2.12
C GLU A 12 4.45 2.68 1.17
N ARG A 13 5.68 3.15 0.96
CA ARG A 13 6.69 2.45 0.13
C ARG A 13 7.10 1.11 0.75
N GLU A 14 7.34 1.08 2.06
CA GLU A 14 7.69 -0.16 2.79
C GLU A 14 6.55 -1.18 2.70
N VAL A 15 5.30 -0.77 2.90
CA VAL A 15 4.12 -1.63 2.73
C VAL A 15 4.06 -2.21 1.31
N VAL A 16 4.21 -1.39 0.28
CA VAL A 16 4.21 -1.87 -1.11
C VAL A 16 5.32 -2.89 -1.36
N ALA A 17 6.54 -2.64 -0.87
CA ALA A 17 7.67 -3.56 -1.04
C ALA A 17 7.38 -4.94 -0.42
N ILE A 18 6.93 -4.96 0.85
CA ILE A 18 6.60 -6.20 1.57
C ILE A 18 5.56 -7.03 0.81
N PHE A 19 4.51 -6.40 0.30
CA PHE A 19 3.46 -7.14 -0.40
C PHE A 19 3.88 -7.59 -1.80
N LYS A 20 4.73 -6.83 -2.50
CA LYS A 20 5.33 -7.28 -3.75
C LYS A 20 6.20 -8.52 -3.57
N GLU A 21 7.01 -8.57 -2.50
CA GLU A 21 7.81 -9.76 -2.15
C GLU A 21 6.94 -10.98 -1.87
N LYS A 22 5.74 -10.79 -1.31
CA LYS A 22 4.73 -11.85 -1.11
C LYS A 22 3.93 -12.19 -2.38
N GLY A 23 4.34 -11.66 -3.53
CA GLY A 23 3.74 -11.90 -4.84
C GLY A 23 2.37 -11.26 -5.02
N TYR A 24 2.08 -10.14 -4.34
CA TYR A 24 0.94 -9.30 -4.64
C TYR A 24 1.34 -8.25 -5.67
N ILE A 25 0.36 -7.83 -6.48
CA ILE A 25 0.44 -6.57 -7.20
C ILE A 25 0.06 -5.48 -6.19
N ALA A 26 1.03 -4.67 -5.78
CA ALA A 26 0.82 -3.59 -4.82
C ALA A 26 1.17 -2.23 -5.43
N GLN A 27 0.29 -1.25 -5.26
CA GLN A 27 0.45 0.09 -5.81
C GLN A 27 -0.04 1.17 -4.84
N ARG A 28 0.68 2.29 -4.79
CA ARG A 28 0.26 3.49 -4.05
C ARG A 28 -0.78 4.26 -4.84
N THR A 29 -1.72 4.89 -4.15
CA THR A 29 -2.68 5.80 -4.79
C THR A 29 -2.02 7.13 -5.12
N ALA A 30 -2.43 7.71 -6.24
CA ALA A 30 -2.02 9.05 -6.63
C ALA A 30 -2.87 10.04 -5.82
N ASP A 31 -2.25 10.61 -4.79
CA ASP A 31 -2.72 11.79 -4.06
C ASP A 31 -3.70 11.56 -2.91
N SER A 32 -3.63 12.50 -1.96
CA SER A 32 -4.34 12.57 -0.68
C SER A 32 -5.87 12.64 -0.76
N ARG A 33 -6.45 12.64 -1.97
CA ARG A 33 -7.89 12.58 -2.20
C ARG A 33 -8.42 11.15 -2.25
N SER A 34 -7.55 10.17 -2.43
CA SER A 34 -7.95 8.78 -2.33
C SER A 34 -8.25 8.42 -0.87
N PRO A 35 -9.34 7.68 -0.57
CA PRO A 35 -9.65 7.28 0.80
C PRO A 35 -8.69 6.21 1.34
N TYR A 36 -7.81 5.65 0.50
CA TYR A 36 -6.82 4.63 0.82
C TYR A 36 -5.46 5.01 0.22
N ASP A 37 -4.37 4.54 0.84
CA ASP A 37 -3.00 4.90 0.46
C ASP A 37 -2.36 3.84 -0.46
N VAL A 38 -2.75 2.56 -0.30
CA VAL A 38 -2.21 1.42 -1.05
C VAL A 38 -3.35 0.49 -1.49
N VAL A 39 -3.26 -0.03 -2.71
CA VAL A 39 -4.11 -1.10 -3.24
C VAL A 39 -3.27 -2.37 -3.38
N LEU A 40 -3.79 -3.48 -2.88
CA LEU A 40 -3.18 -4.81 -2.96
C LEU A 40 -4.08 -5.73 -3.78
N ILE A 41 -3.51 -6.43 -4.75
CA ILE A 41 -4.21 -7.40 -5.58
C ILE A 41 -3.41 -8.71 -5.56
N LYS A 42 -4.09 -9.82 -5.27
CA LYS A 42 -3.51 -11.16 -5.46
C LYS A 42 -4.20 -11.83 -6.64
N THR A 43 -3.39 -12.48 -7.46
CA THR A 43 -3.86 -13.28 -8.58
C THR A 43 -3.50 -14.76 -8.37
N THR A 44 -4.27 -15.65 -8.99
CA THR A 44 -3.97 -17.08 -9.02
C THR A 44 -2.80 -17.35 -9.98
N GLY A 45 -1.96 -18.34 -9.66
CA GLY A 45 -0.76 -18.65 -10.47
C GLY A 45 -1.08 -19.17 -11.88
N VAL A 46 -2.17 -19.93 -12.03
CA VAL A 46 -2.47 -20.67 -13.27
C VAL A 46 -3.13 -19.78 -14.33
N ASN A 47 -4.10 -18.95 -13.94
CA ASN A 47 -4.91 -18.16 -14.90
C ASN A 47 -4.89 -16.66 -14.63
N LYS A 48 -4.01 -16.18 -13.73
CA LYS A 48 -3.90 -14.79 -13.29
C LYS A 48 -5.25 -14.15 -12.90
N LYS A 49 -6.24 -14.94 -12.49
CA LYS A 49 -7.53 -14.43 -12.03
C LYS A 49 -7.34 -13.71 -10.71
N ILE A 50 -7.99 -12.55 -10.54
CA ILE A 50 -8.00 -11.84 -9.27
C ILE A 50 -8.71 -12.71 -8.23
N CYS A 51 -8.03 -13.04 -7.15
CA CYS A 51 -8.61 -13.79 -6.03
C CYS A 51 -8.74 -12.96 -4.76
N PHE A 52 -8.04 -11.83 -4.68
CA PHE A 52 -8.11 -10.94 -3.53
C PHE A 52 -7.81 -9.50 -3.94
N VAL A 53 -8.57 -8.56 -3.38
CA VAL A 53 -8.33 -7.12 -3.48
C VAL A 53 -8.48 -6.52 -2.08
N ALA A 54 -7.51 -5.71 -1.65
CA ALA A 54 -7.61 -4.92 -0.43
C ALA A 54 -7.21 -3.47 -0.66
N PHE A 55 -7.95 -2.58 0.01
CA PHE A 55 -7.66 -1.16 0.10
C PHE A 55 -7.09 -0.88 1.48
N VAL A 56 -5.87 -0.36 1.53
CA VAL A 56 -5.10 -0.22 2.76
C VAL A 56 -4.88 1.26 3.05
N GLN A 57 -5.24 1.68 4.27
CA GLN A 57 -4.92 3.00 4.80
C GLN A 57 -3.76 2.89 5.79
N CYS A 58 -2.66 3.61 5.51
CA CYS A 58 -1.46 3.63 6.31
C CYS A 58 -1.56 4.73 7.38
N LYS A 59 -1.48 4.36 8.66
CA LYS A 59 -1.47 5.31 9.78
C LYS A 59 -0.17 5.19 10.57
N ILE A 60 0.49 6.33 10.82
CA ILE A 60 1.65 6.40 11.70
C ILE A 60 1.16 6.84 13.08
N LYS A 61 1.31 5.97 14.08
CA LYS A 61 1.16 6.39 15.48
C LYS A 61 2.30 7.34 15.84
N LYS A 62 1.97 8.50 16.42
CA LYS A 62 2.96 9.30 17.14
C LYS A 62 3.36 8.49 18.37
N LYS A 63 4.67 8.34 18.60
CA LYS A 63 5.15 7.87 19.91
C LYS A 63 4.73 8.94 20.92
N CYS A 64 3.95 8.55 21.92
CA CYS A 64 3.72 9.32 23.13
C CYS A 64 5.04 9.48 23.88
#